data_AF-A0A4Q3CZ21-F1
#
_entry.id   AF-A0A4Q3CZ21-F1
#
_cell.length_a   1.000
_cell.length_b   1.000
_cell.length_c   1.000
_cell.angle_alpha   90.00
_cell.angle_beta   90.00
_cell.angle_gamma   90.00
#
_symmetry.space_group_name_H-M   'P 1'
#
loop_
_entity.id
_entity.type
_entity.pdbx_description
1 polymer ?
#
loop_
_entity_poly.entity_id
_entity_poly.type
_entity_poly.pdbx_seq_one_letter_code
_entity_poly.pdbx_strand_id
1 'polypeptide(L)'
;MRYPFTNEGFVSLQEQLQQLDNQALSQEASLISADFSNWLISNFELDSNQQLFLKQIAPSALALYGAETAFAVENRLTVTLNKDDKDEDEQGKIIWNESSLKCKIRHQQL
;
A
#
# COMPACT_ATOMS: atom_id res chain seq x y z
N MET A 1 -10.93 17.65 -6.52
CA MET A 1 -11.29 16.47 -7.33
C MET A 1 -10.60 15.27 -6.70
N ARG A 2 -11.18 14.07 -6.77
CA ARG A 2 -10.51 12.84 -6.30
C ARG A 2 -10.16 11.98 -7.49
N TYR A 3 -9.05 11.26 -7.38
CA TYR A 3 -8.56 10.34 -8.38
C TYR A 3 -8.81 8.89 -7.96
N PRO A 4 -9.03 7.96 -8.90
CA PRO A 4 -9.09 6.55 -8.55
C PRO A 4 -7.76 6.12 -7.92
N PHE A 5 -7.80 5.23 -6.91
CA PHE A 5 -6.59 4.69 -6.30
C PHE A 5 -5.96 3.58 -7.18
N THR A 6 -5.52 3.99 -8.37
CA THR A 6 -4.82 3.20 -9.39
C THR A 6 -3.58 3.97 -9.87
N ASN A 7 -2.74 3.32 -10.67
CA ASN A 7 -1.56 3.99 -11.24
C ASN A 7 -1.93 5.17 -12.13
N GLU A 8 -2.98 5.07 -12.95
CA GLU A 8 -3.45 6.14 -13.83
C GLU A 8 -3.95 7.34 -13.02
N GLY A 9 -4.68 7.09 -11.93
CA GLY A 9 -5.12 8.14 -11.02
C GLY A 9 -3.96 8.83 -10.32
N PHE A 10 -2.94 8.07 -9.92
CA PHE A 10 -1.72 8.61 -9.31
C PHE A 10 -0.91 9.45 -10.31
N VAL A 11 -0.72 8.98 -11.55
CA VAL A 11 -0.05 9.74 -12.62
C VAL A 11 -0.79 11.06 -12.87
N SER A 12 -2.13 11.03 -12.92
CA SER A 12 -2.95 12.22 -13.13
C SER A 12 -2.79 13.24 -11.99
N LEU A 13 -2.76 12.79 -10.73
CA LEU A 13 -2.46 13.66 -9.57
C LEU A 13 -1.05 14.23 -9.66
N GLN A 14 -0.07 13.41 -10.04
CA GLN A 14 1.32 13.85 -10.15
C GLN A 14 1.53 14.91 -11.23
N GLU A 15 0.88 14.78 -12.39
CA GLU A 15 0.89 15.80 -13.44
C GLU A 15 0.30 17.13 -12.93
N GLN A 16 -0.77 17.08 -12.13
CA GLN A 16 -1.34 18.26 -11.50
C GLN A 16 -0.35 18.91 -10.51
N LEU A 17 0.27 18.11 -9.64
CA LEU A 17 1.24 18.61 -8.66
C LEU A 17 2.48 19.21 -9.34
N GLN A 18 2.95 18.63 -10.44
CA GLN A 18 4.11 19.14 -11.17
C GLN A 18 3.88 20.52 -11.83
N GLN A 19 2.62 20.89 -12.08
CA GLN A 19 2.25 22.21 -12.61
C GLN A 19 2.28 23.31 -11.53
N LEU A 20 2.31 22.94 -10.25
CA LEU A 20 2.35 23.88 -9.15
C LEU A 20 3.70 24.60 -9.06
N ASP A 21 3.65 25.87 -8.64
CA ASP A 21 4.84 26.61 -8.27
C ASP A 21 5.48 26.05 -7.00
N ASN A 22 6.70 26.49 -6.70
CA ASN A 22 7.46 25.96 -5.57
C ASN A 22 6.80 26.25 -4.22
N GLN A 23 6.07 27.36 -4.10
CA GLN A 23 5.38 27.71 -2.85
C GLN A 23 4.19 26.77 -2.63
N ALA A 24 3.38 26.55 -3.66
CA ALA A 24 2.24 25.64 -3.63
C ALA A 24 2.69 24.19 -3.40
N LEU A 25 3.80 23.76 -3.99
CA LEU A 25 4.38 22.43 -3.72
C LEU A 25 4.83 22.26 -2.27
N SER A 26 5.49 23.27 -1.69
CA SER A 26 5.92 23.22 -0.29
C SER A 26 4.73 23.20 0.68
N GLN A 27 3.65 23.91 0.33
CA GLN A 27 2.39 23.84 1.08
C GLN A 27 1.77 22.44 1.00
N GLU A 28 1.72 21.84 -0.19
CA GLU A 28 1.22 20.48 -0.36
C GLU A 28 2.04 19.46 0.44
N ALA A 29 3.38 19.53 0.36
CA ALA A 29 4.28 18.70 1.15
C ALA A 29 4.08 18.88 2.67
N SER A 30 3.76 20.09 3.12
CA SER A 30 3.43 20.37 4.52
C SER A 30 2.11 19.71 4.94
N LEU A 31 1.08 19.72 4.08
CA LEU A 31 -0.18 19.04 4.33
C LEU A 31 0.00 17.52 4.40
N ILE A 32 0.80 16.95 3.49
CA ILE A 32 1.13 15.52 3.47
C ILE A 32 1.85 15.12 4.77
N SER A 33 2.84 15.91 5.21
CA SER A 33 3.60 15.63 6.43
C SER A 33 2.75 15.75 7.70
N ALA A 34 1.78 16.66 7.72
CA ALA A 34 0.92 16.89 8.88
C ALA A 34 -0.10 15.76 9.08
N ASP A 35 -0.72 15.28 7.99
CA ASP A 35 -1.71 14.21 8.05
C ASP A 35 -1.82 13.45 6.73
N PHE A 36 -0.90 12.50 6.55
CA PHE A 36 -0.83 11.66 5.37
C PHE A 36 -2.14 10.91 5.09
N SER A 37 -2.81 10.39 6.13
CA SER A 37 -4.03 9.61 5.95
C SER A 37 -5.16 10.47 5.41
N ASN A 38 -5.37 11.65 6.00
CA ASN A 38 -6.39 12.58 5.51
C ASN A 38 -6.04 13.15 4.13
N TRP A 39 -4.76 13.39 3.85
CA TRP A 39 -4.33 13.78 2.52
C TRP A 39 -4.70 12.72 1.47
N LEU A 40 -4.44 11.45 1.77
CA LEU A 40 -4.73 10.34 0.85
C LEU A 40 -6.25 10.17 0.63
N ILE A 41 -7.07 10.28 1.68
CA ILE A 41 -8.54 10.26 1.60
C ILE A 41 -9.09 11.48 0.83
N SER A 42 -8.41 12.62 0.89
CA SER A 42 -8.84 13.85 0.23
C SER A 42 -8.54 13.85 -1.27
N ASN A 43 -7.46 13.18 -1.68
CA ASN A 43 -6.99 13.13 -3.06
C ASN A 43 -7.41 11.86 -3.81
N PHE A 44 -7.65 10.75 -3.13
CA PHE A 44 -8.01 9.48 -3.75
C PHE A 44 -9.39 8.97 -3.35
N GLU A 45 -10.02 8.26 -4.27
CA GLU A 45 -11.23 7.48 -4.02
C GLU A 45 -10.86 6.17 -3.35
N LEU A 46 -11.06 6.11 -2.03
CA LEU A 46 -10.81 4.93 -1.23
C LEU A 46 -12.12 4.26 -0.81
N ASP A 47 -12.20 2.94 -0.96
CA ASP A 47 -13.30 2.16 -0.44
C ASP A 47 -13.27 2.09 1.11
N SER A 48 -14.35 1.59 1.71
CA SER A 48 -14.47 1.52 3.17
C SER A 48 -13.40 0.62 3.81
N ASN A 49 -12.99 -0.46 3.15
CA ASN A 49 -11.97 -1.37 3.67
C ASN A 49 -10.58 -0.72 3.65
N GLN A 50 -10.25 0.02 2.59
CA GLN A 50 -9.02 0.79 2.47
C GLN A 50 -8.92 1.88 3.53
N GLN A 51 -10.01 2.61 3.77
CA GLN A 51 -10.05 3.61 4.84
C GLN A 51 -9.90 2.98 6.23
N LEU A 52 -10.44 1.77 6.43
CA LEU A 52 -10.33 1.05 7.69
C LEU A 52 -8.90 0.50 7.87
N PHE A 53 -8.26 0.04 6.79
CA PHE A 53 -6.86 -0.36 6.79
C PHE A 53 -5.93 0.80 7.16
N LEU A 54 -6.12 2.00 6.59
CA LEU A 54 -5.33 3.19 6.95
C LEU A 54 -5.37 3.47 8.46
N LYS A 55 -6.53 3.27 9.11
CA LYS A 55 -6.69 3.45 10.56
C LYS A 55 -5.97 2.38 11.41
N GLN A 56 -5.60 1.25 10.81
CA GLN A 56 -4.88 0.16 11.48
C GLN A 56 -3.36 0.28 11.34
N ILE A 57 -2.87 1.11 10.41
CA ILE A 57 -1.44 1.33 10.23
C ILE A 57 -0.87 2.03 11.47
N ALA A 58 0.29 1.58 11.94
CA ALA A 58 0.97 2.18 13.08
C ALA A 58 1.28 3.67 12.80
N PRO A 59 1.10 4.57 13.79
CA PRO A 59 1.37 6.00 13.59
C PRO A 59 2.79 6.31 13.12
N SER A 60 3.78 5.52 13.53
CA SER A 60 5.17 5.67 13.08
C SER A 60 5.35 5.35 11.59
N ALA A 61 4.62 4.35 11.07
CA ALA A 61 4.64 4.02 9.66
C ALA A 61 3.91 5.10 8.84
N LEU A 62 2.77 5.60 9.31
CA LEU A 62 2.07 6.73 8.68
C LEU A 62 2.96 7.99 8.62
N ALA A 63 3.73 8.27 9.68
CA ALA A 63 4.68 9.38 9.69
C ALA A 63 5.80 9.18 8.66
N LEU A 64 6.34 7.96 8.53
CA LEU A 64 7.32 7.63 7.51
C LEU A 64 6.77 7.84 6.09
N TYR A 65 5.59 7.28 5.79
CA TYR A 65 4.96 7.41 4.48
C TYR A 65 4.63 8.87 4.14
N GLY A 66 4.18 9.64 5.13
CA GLY A 66 3.99 11.08 4.98
C GLY A 66 5.29 11.80 4.63
N ALA A 67 6.37 11.53 5.36
CA ALA A 67 7.68 12.14 5.10
C ALA A 67 8.24 11.79 3.71
N GLU A 68 8.17 10.52 3.30
CA GLU A 68 8.63 10.08 1.98
C GLU A 68 7.80 10.70 0.84
N THR A 69 6.48 10.74 1.01
CA THR A 69 5.56 11.32 0.01
C THR A 69 5.75 12.83 -0.09
N ALA A 70 5.86 13.53 1.04
CA ALA A 70 6.11 14.97 1.08
C ALA A 70 7.45 15.32 0.40
N PHE A 71 8.50 14.56 0.71
CA PHE A 71 9.80 14.71 0.08
C PHE A 71 9.73 14.52 -1.44
N ALA A 72 9.02 13.49 -1.90
CA ALA A 72 8.85 13.24 -3.33
C ALA A 72 8.10 14.38 -4.02
N VAL A 73 7.01 14.88 -3.44
CA VAL A 73 6.21 15.99 -3.99
C VAL A 73 7.02 17.29 -4.03
N GLU A 74 7.69 17.64 -2.93
CA GLU A 74 8.49 18.88 -2.84
C GLU A 74 9.63 18.91 -3.86
N ASN A 75 10.24 17.76 -4.14
CA ASN A 75 11.36 17.64 -5.07
C ASN A 75 10.94 17.23 -6.49
N ARG A 76 9.63 17.17 -6.77
CA ARG A 76 9.06 16.72 -8.06
C ARG A 76 9.62 15.37 -8.53
N LEU A 77 9.79 14.44 -7.60
CA LEU A 77 10.22 13.09 -7.90
C LEU A 77 9.05 12.29 -8.49
N THR A 78 9.33 11.55 -9.56
CA THR A 78 8.35 10.66 -10.17
C THR A 78 8.15 9.43 -9.28
N VAL A 79 6.94 9.23 -8.80
CA VAL A 79 6.50 8.05 -8.06
C VAL A 79 5.52 7.26 -8.93
N THR A 80 5.61 5.94 -8.88
CA THR A 80 4.70 5.03 -9.59
C THR A 80 4.04 4.10 -8.60
N LEU A 81 2.75 3.83 -8.80
CA LEU A 81 2.00 2.89 -7.99
C LEU A 81 2.00 1.54 -8.70
N ASN A 82 2.88 0.63 -8.27
CA ASN A 82 2.82 -0.75 -8.71
C ASN A 82 1.88 -1.53 -7.79
N LYS A 83 0.64 -1.70 -8.22
CA LYS A 83 -0.32 -2.60 -7.58
C LYS A 83 -0.25 -3.90 -8.37
N ASP A 84 0.37 -4.92 -7.80
CA ASP A 84 0.23 -6.27 -8.35
C ASP A 84 -1.28 -6.55 -8.35
N ASP A 85 -1.88 -6.68 -9.53
CA ASP A 85 -3.18 -7.31 -9.69
C ASP A 85 -2.98 -8.74 -9.20
N LYS A 86 -3.24 -8.97 -7.91
CA LYS A 86 -3.33 -10.32 -7.40
C LYS A 86 -4.54 -10.92 -8.11
N ASP A 87 -4.28 -11.67 -9.17
CA ASP A 87 -5.21 -12.63 -9.72
C ASP A 87 -5.81 -13.38 -8.52
N GLU A 88 -7.14 -13.42 -8.42
CA GLU A 88 -7.89 -14.06 -7.32
C GLU A 88 -7.63 -15.58 -7.21
N ASP A 89 -6.73 -16.13 -8.02
CA ASP A 89 -6.56 -17.57 -8.23
C ASP A 89 -5.28 -18.19 -7.64
N GLU A 90 -4.34 -17.43 -7.07
CA GLU A 90 -3.21 -18.04 -6.35
C GLU A 90 -3.58 -18.35 -4.89
N GLN A 91 -4.49 -19.32 -4.70
CA GLN A 91 -4.40 -20.18 -3.52
C GLN A 91 -3.00 -20.77 -3.52
N GLY A 92 -2.16 -20.32 -2.58
CA GLY A 92 -0.81 -20.83 -2.40
C GLY A 92 -0.84 -22.37 -2.42
N LYS A 93 0.08 -22.98 -3.19
CA LYS A 93 0.14 -24.44 -3.35
C LYS A 93 0.20 -25.11 -1.97
N ILE A 94 -0.85 -25.85 -1.60
CA ILE A 94 -0.82 -26.70 -0.40
C ILE A 94 0.09 -27.89 -0.72
N ILE A 95 1.26 -27.93 -0.10
CA ILE A 95 2.17 -29.07 -0.20
C ILE A 95 1.83 -30.04 0.94
N TRP A 96 1.22 -31.17 0.60
CA TRP A 96 1.05 -32.28 1.53
C TRP A 96 2.35 -33.08 1.60
N ASN A 97 2.88 -33.29 2.80
CA ASN A 97 4.00 -34.20 3.00
C ASN A 97 3.48 -35.64 3.08
N GLU A 98 3.71 -36.46 2.05
CA GLU A 98 3.47 -37.90 2.15
C GLU A 98 4.66 -38.56 2.86
N SER A 99 4.43 -39.09 4.07
CA SER A 99 5.44 -39.90 4.77
C SER A 99 5.29 -41.38 4.38
N SER A 100 6.37 -42.00 3.91
CA SER A 100 6.41 -43.44 3.61
C SER A 100 6.71 -44.32 4.84
N LEU A 101 6.73 -43.74 6.05
CA LEU A 101 7.02 -44.46 7.28
C LEU A 101 5.86 -45.41 7.62
N LYS A 102 5.99 -46.68 7.23
CA LYS A 102 5.10 -47.74 7.71
C LYS A 102 5.34 -47.94 9.21
N CYS A 103 4.32 -47.67 10.02
CA CYS A 103 4.28 -48.06 11.42
C CYS A 103 4.43 -49.59 11.50
N LYS A 104 5.59 -50.09 11.96
CA LYS A 104 5.75 -51.50 12.34
C LYS A 104 5.05 -51.70 13.69
N ILE A 105 3.79 -52.11 13.66
CA ILE A 105 3.12 -52.63 14.85
C ILE A 105 3.79 -53.97 15.19
N ARG A 106 4.57 -54.01 16.27
CA ARG A 106 5.18 -55.23 16.79
C ARG A 106 4.16 -55.92 17.69
N HIS A 107 3.43 -56.90 17.17
CA HIS A 107 2.69 -57.83 18.02
C HIS A 107 3.68 -58.75 18.74
N GLN A 108 3.87 -58.56 20.04
CA GLN A 108 4.37 -59.61 20.92
C GLN A 108 3.21 -60.58 21.15
N GLN A 109 3.34 -61.81 20.66
CA GLN A 109 2.53 -62.93 21.15
C GLN A 109 3.11 -63.40 22.49
N LEU A 110 2.19 -63.59 23.45
CA LEU A 110 2.41 -64.22 24.75
C LEU A 110 2.89 -65.66 24.60
#